data_AF-A0A0W8EA76-F1
#
_entry.id   AF-A0A0W8EA76-F1
#
_cell.length_a   1.000
_cell.length_b   1.000
_cell.length_c   1.000
_cell.angle_alpha   90.00
_cell.angle_beta   90.00
_cell.angle_gamma   90.00
#
_symmetry.space_group_name_H-M   'P 1'
#
loop_
_entity.id
_entity.type
_entity.pdbx_description
1 polymer ?
#
loop_
_entity_poly.entity_id
_entity_poly.type
_entity_poly.pdbx_seq_one_letter_code
_entity_poly.pdbx_strand_id
1 'polypeptide(L)' 'MDLATKEQFKWKFYRLVVILNLIVLIVAIGFVALFIAPEDYRIPAFFISILAALLAGWHFQRQYRETRAWLLSRE' A
#
# COMPACT_ATOMS: atom_id res chain seq x y z
N MET A 1 -1.24 -23.47 15.89
CA MET A 1 -1.26 -22.03 16.25
C MET A 1 -2.32 -21.79 17.30
N ASP A 2 -1.93 -21.22 18.43
CA ASP A 2 -2.83 -20.74 19.48
C ASP A 2 -3.80 -19.65 18.95
N LEU A 3 -4.99 -19.56 19.54
CA LEU A 3 -6.07 -18.64 19.12
C LEU A 3 -5.60 -17.19 19.11
N ALA A 4 -4.81 -16.78 20.10
CA ALA A 4 -4.26 -15.42 20.18
C ALA A 4 -3.27 -15.12 19.03
N THR A 5 -2.53 -16.13 18.54
CA THR A 5 -1.59 -15.95 17.43
C THR A 5 -2.31 -15.80 16.10
N LYS A 6 -3.42 -16.52 15.90
CA LYS A 6 -4.28 -16.38 14.70
C LYS A 6 -4.89 -14.99 14.60
N GLU A 7 -5.30 -14.43 15.74
CA GLU A 7 -5.92 -13.11 15.79
C GLU A 7 -4.92 -11.98 15.50
N GLN A 8 -3.70 -12.08 16.04
CA GLN A 8 -2.60 -11.15 15.68
C GLN A 8 -2.26 -11.20 14.20
N PHE A 9 -2.25 -12.39 13.59
CA PHE A 9 -2.01 -12.53 12.16
C PHE A 9 -3.09 -11.84 11.32
N LYS A 10 -4.38 -12.02 11.67
CA LYS A 10 -5.49 -11.35 10.97
C LYS A 10 -5.33 -9.83 10.97
N TRP A 11 -4.97 -9.23 12.10
CA TRP A 11 -4.73 -7.78 12.19
C TRP A 11 -3.54 -7.32 11.35
N LYS A 12 -2.42 -8.06 11.35
CA LYS A 12 -1.26 -7.75 10.50
C LYS A 12 -1.61 -7.85 9.01
N PHE A 13 -2.35 -8.89 8.63
CA PHE A 13 -2.80 -9.08 7.25
C PHE A 13 -3.78 -8.01 6.81
N TYR A 14 -4.77 -7.67 7.66
CA TYR A 14 -5.71 -6.60 7.38
C TYR A 14 -5.00 -5.26 7.12
N ARG A 15 -4.01 -4.92 7.95
CA ARG A 15 -3.17 -3.73 7.75
C ARG A 15 -2.47 -3.74 6.39
N LEU A 16 -1.89 -4.87 5.98
CA LEU A 16 -1.26 -5.01 4.66
C LEU A 16 -2.27 -4.78 3.52
N VAL A 17 -3.45 -5.40 3.60
CA VAL A 17 -4.50 -5.24 2.58
C VAL A 17 -4.95 -3.77 2.48
N VAL A 18 -5.13 -3.09 3.61
CA VAL A 18 -5.50 -1.66 3.63
C VAL A 18 -4.45 -0.79 2.95
N ILE A 19 -3.16 -1.00 3.26
CA ILE A 19 -2.06 -0.25 2.64
C ILE A 19 -2.02 -0.51 1.13
N LEU A 20 -2.19 -1.75 0.70
CA LEU A 20 -2.20 -2.10 -0.72
C LEU A 20 -3.36 -1.42 -1.47
N ASN A 21 -4.56 -1.42 -0.89
CA ASN A 21 -5.70 -0.72 -1.47
C ASN A 21 -5.48 0.79 -1.53
N LEU A 22 -4.86 1.38 -0.51
CA LEU A 22 -4.50 2.79 -0.51
C LEU A 22 -3.55 3.13 -1.67
N ILE A 23 -2.55 2.28 -1.92
CA ILE A 23 -1.62 2.44 -3.06
C ILE A 23 -2.39 2.42 -4.39
N VAL A 24 -3.27 1.43 -4.58
CA VAL A 24 -4.08 1.31 -5.80
C VAL A 24 -4.96 2.55 -5.99
N LEU A 25 -5.59 3.05 -4.92
CA LEU A 25 -6.38 4.28 -4.93
C LEU A 25 -5.55 5.50 -5.33
N ILE A 26 -4.35 5.68 -4.76
CA ILE A 26 -3.45 6.80 -5.10
C ILE A 26 -3.07 6.76 -6.59
N VAL A 27 -2.75 5.57 -7.11
CA VAL A 27 -2.43 5.41 -8.54
C VAL A 27 -3.64 5.76 -9.40
N ALA A 28 -4.82 5.24 -9.07
CA ALA A 28 -6.06 5.53 -9.80
C ALA A 28 -6.37 7.04 -9.80
N ILE A 29 -6.22 7.72 -8.66
CA ILE A 29 -6.38 9.17 -8.55
C ILE A 29 -5.39 9.90 -9.47
N GLY A 30 -4.13 9.47 -9.51
CA GLY A 30 -3.13 10.02 -10.42
C GLY A 30 -3.57 9.94 -11.88
N PHE A 31 -4.04 8.76 -12.32
CA PHE A 31 -4.55 8.59 -13.69
C PHE A 31 -5.79 9.45 -13.96
N VAL A 32 -6.74 9.52 -13.02
CA VAL A 32 -7.92 10.38 -13.15
C VAL A 32 -7.53 11.86 -13.24
N ALA A 33 -6.51 12.28 -12.50
CA ALA A 33 -6.01 13.65 -12.53
C ALA A 33 -5.50 14.07 -13.93
N LEU A 34 -4.99 13.13 -14.75
CA LEU A 34 -4.59 13.44 -16.13
C LEU A 34 -5.76 13.91 -17.01
N PHE A 35 -6.99 13.52 -16.68
CA PHE A 35 -8.18 13.87 -17.46
C PHE A 35 -8.96 15.03 -16.84
N ILE A 36 -9.03 15.08 -15.50
CA ILE A 36 -9.90 16.03 -14.78
C ILE A 36 -9.16 17.30 -14.33
N ALA A 37 -7.86 17.23 -14.01
CA ALA A 37 -7.15 18.39 -13.48
C ALA A 37 -6.97 19.49 -14.54
N PRO A 38 -6.78 20.76 -14.13
CA PRO A 38 -6.40 21.84 -15.05
C PRO A 38 -5.06 21.55 -15.73
N GLU A 39 -4.87 21.99 -16.98
CA GLU A 39 -3.71 21.63 -17.82
C GLU A 39 -2.36 21.85 -17.13
N ASP A 40 -2.20 22.97 -16.45
CA ASP A 40 -0.97 23.32 -15.73
C ASP A 40 -0.60 22.32 -14.61
N TYR A 41 -1.60 21.61 -14.08
CA TYR A 41 -1.45 20.72 -12.93
C TYR A 41 -1.64 19.24 -13.25
N ARG A 42 -2.14 18.87 -14.45
CA ARG A 42 -2.34 17.45 -14.86
C ARG A 42 -1.07 16.63 -14.68
N ILE A 43 0.02 17.10 -15.30
CA ILE A 43 1.29 16.39 -15.31
C ILE A 43 1.92 16.37 -13.90
N PRO A 44 2.07 17.50 -13.20
CA PRO A 44 2.56 17.51 -11.83
C PRO A 44 1.77 16.60 -10.87
N ALA A 45 0.43 16.66 -10.92
CA ALA A 45 -0.43 15.86 -10.04
C ALA A 45 -0.24 14.36 -10.28
N PHE A 46 -0.17 13.93 -11.54
CA PHE A 46 0.13 12.54 -11.88
C PHE A 46 1.49 12.10 -11.31
N PHE A 47 2.56 12.87 -11.54
CA PHE A 47 3.88 12.52 -11.03
C PHE A 47 3.93 12.46 -9.50
N ILE A 48 3.27 13.39 -8.81
CA ILE A 48 3.16 13.38 -7.35
C ILE A 48 2.43 12.12 -6.87
N SER A 49 1.30 11.76 -7.50
CA SER A 49 0.56 10.54 -7.16
C SER A 49 1.39 9.28 -7.40
N ILE A 50 2.10 9.18 -8.52
CA ILE A 50 2.98 8.03 -8.80
C ILE A 50 4.12 7.96 -7.79
N LEU A 51 4.76 9.09 -7.46
CA LEU A 51 5.82 9.13 -6.46
C LEU A 51 5.31 8.69 -5.07
N ALA A 52 4.14 9.17 -4.66
CA ALA A 52 3.50 8.76 -3.42
C ALA A 52 3.18 7.25 -3.41
N ALA A 53 2.67 6.71 -4.52
CA ALA A 53 2.39 5.29 -4.66
C ALA A 53 3.67 4.44 -4.58
N LEU A 54 4.78 4.88 -5.17
CA LEU A 54 6.07 4.19 -5.09
C LEU A 54 6.60 4.16 -3.65
N LEU A 55 6.54 5.29 -2.93
CA LEU A 55 6.96 5.37 -1.53
C LEU A 55 6.11 4.46 -0.63
N ALA A 56 4.79 4.48 -0.81
CA ALA A 56 3.88 3.60 -0.09
C ALA A 56 4.11 2.12 -0.45
N GLY A 57 4.38 1.82 -1.72
CA GLY A 57 4.74 0.47 -2.20
C GLY A 57 6.04 -0.05 -1.58
N TRP A 58 7.05 0.81 -1.45
CA TRP A 58 8.30 0.46 -0.76
C TRP A 58 8.08 0.17 0.72
N HIS A 59 7.29 1.00 1.41
CA HIS A 59 6.90 0.77 2.80
C HIS A 59 6.12 -0.54 2.96
N PHE A 60 5.15 -0.80 2.08
CA PHE A 60 4.39 -2.06 2.04
C PHE A 60 5.30 -3.28 1.87
N GLN A 61 6.24 -3.24 0.93
CA GLN A 61 7.19 -4.33 0.70
C GLN A 61 8.01 -4.66 1.95
N ARG A 62 8.48 -3.64 2.66
CA ARG A 62 9.22 -3.82 3.91
C ARG A 62 8.36 -4.50 4.97
N GLN A 63 7.14 -3.99 5.18
CA GLN A 63 6.22 -4.52 6.19
C GLN A 63 5.73 -5.94 5.85
N TYR A 64 5.58 -6.25 4.56
CA TYR A 64 5.25 -7.58 4.07
C TYR A 64 6.37 -8.57 4.37
N ARG A 65 7.63 -8.21 4.09
CA ARG A 65 8.80 -9.06 4.38
C ARG A 65 8.93 -9.34 5.87
N GLU A 66 8.76 -8.33 6.72
CA GLU A 66 8.79 -8.49 8.18
C GLU A 66 7.67 -9.41 8.68
N THR A 67 6.45 -9.24 8.17
CA THR A 67 5.30 -10.09 8.52
C THR A 67 5.51 -11.53 8.04
N ARG A 68 6.05 -11.72 6.84
CA ARG A 68 6.38 -13.04 6.27
C ARG A 68 7.49 -13.74 7.05
N ALA A 69 8.55 -13.02 7.43
CA ALA A 69 9.62 -13.57 8.27
C ALA A 69 9.10 -13.99 9.65
N TRP A 70 8.23 -13.18 10.25
CA TRP A 70 7.56 -13.52 11.51
C TRP A 70 6.66 -14.76 11.42
N LEU A 71 5.98 -14.96 10.28
CA LEU A 71 5.19 -16.18 10.04
C LEU A 71 6.10 -17.41 9.95
N LEU A 72 7.14 -17.33 9.11
CA LEU A 72 8.11 -18.41 8.93
C LEU A 72 8.85 -18.78 10.22
N SER A 73 9.07 -17.84 11.14
CA SER A 73 9.68 -18.13 12.43
C SER A 73 8.71 -18.76 13.44
N ARG A 74 7.43 -18.92 13.09
CA ARG A 74 6.36 -19.45 13.96
C ARG A 74 5.58 -20.62 13.34
N GLU A 75 6.01 -21.10 12.16
CA GLU A 75 5.63 -22.40 11.59
C GLU A 75 6.56 -23.49 12.13
#